data_AF-A0A179S8A9-F1
#
_entry.id   AF-A0A179S8A9-F1
#
_cell.length_a   1.000
_cell.length_b   1.000
_cell.length_c   1.000
_cell.angle_alpha   90.00
_cell.angle_beta   90.00
_cell.angle_gamma   90.00
#
_symmetry.space_group_name_H-M   'P 1'
#
loop_
_entity.id
_entity.type
_entity.pdbx_description
1 polymer ?
#
loop_
_entity_poly.entity_id
_entity_poly.type
_entity_poly.pdbx_seq_one_letter_code
_entity_poly.pdbx_strand_id
1 'polypeptide(L)'
;MTQELTAEVAQERQGRIAAEATVKEQRPMVEAFEAFLDDRGMCNLRTAARAIDAPSQLFIDWLKDRRYVIRENGDLPPAAQMRKDGYMKLRAAPDANGKLRNQAMVTRAGLEWLRQRWHVGPGRVLALQAAQAQRQGRLDI
;
A
#
# COMPACT_ATOMS: atom_id res chain seq x y z
N MET A 1 -23.65 22.98 38.88
CA MET A 1 -22.81 21.80 39.19
C MET A 1 -23.48 20.46 38.86
N THR A 2 -24.61 20.06 39.46
CA THR A 2 -25.24 18.74 39.15
C THR A 2 -25.89 18.67 37.77
N GLN A 3 -26.46 19.78 37.27
CA GLN A 3 -27.09 19.83 35.94
C GLN A 3 -26.09 19.91 34.77
N GLU A 4 -24.88 20.43 35.02
CA GLU A 4 -23.83 20.51 34.00
C GLU A 4 -23.15 19.15 33.80
N LEU A 5 -22.88 18.43 34.90
CA LEU A 5 -22.33 17.07 34.85
C LEU A 5 -23.24 16.09 34.08
N THR A 6 -24.56 16.20 34.25
CA THR A 6 -25.51 15.33 33.56
C THR A 6 -25.63 15.66 32.07
N ALA A 7 -25.51 16.93 31.71
CA ALA A 7 -25.51 17.37 30.31
C ALA A 7 -24.24 16.89 29.58
N GLU A 8 -23.08 17.00 30.22
CA GLU A 8 -21.79 16.56 29.66
C GLU A 8 -21.77 15.03 29.43
N VAL A 9 -22.21 14.24 30.41
CA VAL A 9 -22.33 12.77 30.29
C VAL A 9 -23.33 12.37 29.19
N ALA A 10 -24.44 13.09 29.05
CA ALA A 10 -25.41 12.85 27.99
C ALA A 10 -24.83 13.13 26.59
N GLN A 11 -24.04 14.20 26.47
CA GLN A 11 -23.37 14.57 25.23
C GLN A 11 -22.28 13.57 24.83
N GLU A 12 -21.46 13.10 25.78
CA GLU A 12 -20.48 12.04 25.54
C GLU A 12 -21.16 10.73 25.10
N ARG A 13 -22.27 10.36 25.76
CA ARG A 13 -23.03 9.17 25.42
C ARG A 13 -23.59 9.24 24.00
N GLN A 14 -24.11 10.41 23.61
CA GLN A 14 -24.64 10.63 22.27
C GLN A 14 -23.52 10.57 21.22
N GLY A 15 -22.35 11.15 21.51
CA GLY A 15 -21.17 11.05 20.67
C GLY A 15 -20.70 9.60 20.48
N ARG A 16 -20.73 8.81 21.56
CA ARG A 16 -20.35 7.39 21.53
C ARG A 16 -21.32 6.54 20.70
N ILE A 17 -22.62 6.76 20.82
CA ILE A 17 -23.64 6.06 20.01
C ILE A 17 -23.45 6.37 18.51
N ALA A 18 -23.19 7.64 18.17
CA ALA A 18 -22.94 8.04 16.78
C ALA A 18 -21.65 7.42 16.22
N ALA A 19 -20.59 7.38 17.03
CA ALA A 19 -19.32 6.72 16.66
C ALA A 19 -19.50 5.21 16.46
N GLU A 20 -20.20 4.53 17.37
CA GLU A 20 -20.49 3.08 17.26
C GLU A 20 -21.35 2.75 16.03
N ALA A 21 -22.32 3.60 15.70
CA ALA A 21 -23.12 3.47 14.48
C ALA A 21 -22.24 3.58 13.22
N THR A 22 -21.34 4.58 13.18
CA THR A 22 -20.39 4.78 12.07
C THR A 22 -19.43 3.60 11.93
N VAL A 23 -18.88 3.09 13.03
CA VAL A 23 -18.00 1.91 13.03
C VAL A 23 -18.74 0.68 12.50
N LYS A 24 -19.99 0.46 12.93
CA LYS A 24 -20.80 -0.67 12.48
C LYS A 24 -21.11 -0.59 10.97
N GLU A 25 -21.35 0.61 10.46
CA GLU A 25 -21.59 0.87 9.04
C GLU A 25 -20.32 0.65 8.20
N GLN A 26 -19.15 1.09 8.68
CA GLN A 26 -17.88 0.94 7.96
C GLN A 26 -17.27 -0.45 8.04
N ARG A 27 -17.66 -1.26 9.04
CA ARG A 27 -17.12 -2.61 9.26
C ARG A 27 -17.03 -3.50 8.01
N PRO A 28 -18.10 -3.70 7.19
CA PRO A 28 -17.99 -4.56 6.01
C PRO A 28 -16.96 -4.07 4.98
N MET A 29 -16.79 -2.75 4.85
CA MET A 29 -15.77 -2.17 3.97
C MET A 29 -14.36 -2.45 4.52
N VAL A 30 -14.17 -2.28 5.84
CA VAL A 30 -12.90 -2.57 6.51
C VAL A 30 -12.55 -4.06 6.39
N GLU A 31 -13.50 -4.95 6.64
CA GLU A 31 -13.29 -6.40 6.52
C GLU A 31 -12.93 -6.83 5.10
N ALA A 32 -13.63 -6.30 4.09
CA ALA A 32 -13.30 -6.57 2.68
C ALA A 32 -11.90 -6.05 2.31
N PHE A 33 -11.50 -4.91 2.88
CA PHE A 33 -10.17 -4.33 2.66
C PHE A 33 -9.08 -5.14 3.35
N GLU A 34 -9.31 -5.60 4.58
CA GLU A 34 -8.39 -6.46 5.33
C GLU A 34 -8.26 -7.84 4.68
N ALA A 35 -9.33 -8.42 4.12
CA ALA A 35 -9.30 -9.70 3.41
C ALA A 35 -8.41 -9.68 2.15
N PHE A 36 -8.16 -8.51 1.57
CA PHE A 36 -7.24 -8.35 0.44
C PHE A 36 -5.77 -8.30 0.87
N LEU A 37 -5.52 -8.06 2.15
CA LEU A 37 -4.21 -7.94 2.75
C LEU A 37 -3.88 -9.22 3.54
N ASP A 38 -2.62 -9.42 3.88
CA ASP A 38 -2.21 -10.52 4.75
C ASP A 38 -2.75 -10.33 6.17
N ASP A 39 -2.46 -11.31 7.03
CA ASP A 39 -2.80 -11.36 8.46
C ASP A 39 -2.39 -10.11 9.27
N ARG A 40 -1.62 -9.19 8.67
CA ARG A 40 -1.13 -7.95 9.28
C ARG A 40 -1.49 -6.70 8.47
N GLY A 41 -2.41 -6.79 7.52
CA GLY A 41 -2.79 -5.66 6.69
C GLY A 41 -1.68 -5.23 5.72
N MET A 42 -0.80 -6.15 5.30
CA MET A 42 0.24 -5.90 4.30
C MET A 42 -0.02 -6.69 3.01
N CYS A 43 0.52 -6.24 1.88
CA CYS A 43 0.42 -7.01 0.64
C CYS A 43 1.72 -6.98 -0.16
N ASN A 44 1.96 -8.00 -0.99
CA ASN A 44 3.12 -7.99 -1.88
C ASN A 44 2.97 -6.91 -2.97
N LEU A 45 4.08 -6.56 -3.64
CA LEU A 45 4.11 -5.48 -4.65
C LEU A 45 3.08 -5.65 -5.79
N ARG A 46 2.81 -6.89 -6.21
CA ARG A 46 1.86 -7.18 -7.30
C ARG A 46 0.42 -7.00 -6.83
N THR A 47 0.11 -7.42 -5.61
CA THR A 47 -1.18 -7.19 -4.97
C THR A 47 -1.40 -5.70 -4.73
N ALA A 48 -0.37 -4.97 -4.28
CA ALA A 48 -0.42 -3.51 -4.14
C ALA A 48 -0.73 -2.81 -5.47
N ALA A 49 -0.10 -3.23 -6.57
CA ALA A 49 -0.39 -2.69 -7.90
C ALA A 49 -1.88 -2.85 -8.28
N ARG A 50 -2.47 -4.03 -8.03
CA ARG A 50 -3.89 -4.29 -8.30
C ARG A 50 -4.81 -3.46 -7.42
N ALA A 51 -4.51 -3.34 -6.13
CA ALA A 51 -5.30 -2.53 -5.21
C ALA A 51 -5.40 -1.06 -5.62
N ILE A 52 -4.37 -0.53 -6.29
CA ILE A 52 -4.36 0.84 -6.78
C ILE A 52 -4.66 0.95 -8.27
N ASP A 53 -5.18 -0.09 -8.93
CA ASP A 53 -5.48 -0.08 -10.37
C ASP A 53 -4.29 0.31 -11.27
N ALA A 54 -3.11 -0.21 -10.92
CA ALA A 54 -1.88 -0.03 -11.68
C ALA A 54 -1.50 -1.31 -12.46
N PRO A 55 -1.13 -1.22 -13.75
CA PRO A 55 -0.57 -2.36 -14.47
C PRO A 55 0.69 -2.87 -13.76
N SER A 56 0.68 -4.14 -13.34
CA SER A 56 1.68 -4.65 -12.39
C SER A 56 3.13 -4.46 -12.83
N GLN A 57 3.44 -4.69 -14.12
CA GLN A 57 4.81 -4.55 -14.62
C GLN A 57 5.27 -3.08 -14.61
N LEU A 58 4.45 -2.17 -15.16
CA LEU A 58 4.73 -0.73 -15.17
C LEU A 58 4.88 -0.18 -13.75
N PHE A 59 4.04 -0.63 -12.83
CA PHE A 59 4.13 -0.24 -11.43
C PHE A 59 5.45 -0.69 -10.80
N ILE A 60 5.84 -1.95 -10.99
CA ILE A 60 7.09 -2.49 -10.45
C ILE A 60 8.30 -1.77 -11.06
N ASP A 61 8.28 -1.48 -12.35
CA ASP A 61 9.37 -0.76 -13.01
C ASP A 61 9.46 0.68 -12.53
N TRP A 62 8.33 1.36 -12.35
CA TRP A 62 8.28 2.66 -11.71
C TRP A 62 8.84 2.65 -10.29
N LEU A 63 8.55 1.63 -9.47
CA LEU A 63 9.14 1.49 -8.14
C LEU A 63 10.68 1.38 -8.20
N LYS A 64 11.22 0.67 -9.20
CA LYS A 64 12.67 0.53 -9.40
C LYS A 64 13.29 1.85 -9.84
N ASP A 65 12.70 2.52 -10.82
CA ASP A 65 13.18 3.79 -11.37
C ASP A 65 13.23 4.87 -10.29
N ARG A 66 12.22 4.87 -9.40
CA ARG A 66 12.16 5.78 -8.26
C ARG A 66 13.02 5.35 -7.07
N ARG A 67 13.70 4.20 -7.16
CA ARG A 67 14.49 3.60 -6.08
C ARG A 67 13.69 3.38 -4.79
N TYR A 68 12.39 3.12 -4.90
CA TYR A 68 11.57 2.69 -3.77
C TYR A 68 11.81 1.23 -3.41
N VAL A 69 12.20 0.45 -4.41
CA VAL A 69 12.72 -0.91 -4.25
C VAL A 69 14.08 -1.01 -4.94
N ILE A 70 14.92 -1.91 -4.46
CA ILE A 70 16.29 -2.10 -4.95
C ILE A 70 16.43 -3.56 -5.36
N ARG A 71 17.18 -3.84 -6.42
CA ARG A 71 17.46 -5.23 -6.83
C ARG A 71 18.67 -5.74 -6.06
N GLU A 72 18.48 -6.85 -5.34
CA GLU A 72 19.52 -7.46 -4.52
C GLU A 72 19.40 -8.99 -4.58
N ASN A 73 20.43 -9.69 -5.05
CA ASN A 73 20.48 -11.17 -5.11
C ASN A 73 19.26 -11.82 -5.81
N GLY A 74 18.71 -11.15 -6.83
CA GLY A 74 17.52 -11.60 -7.56
C GLY A 74 16.19 -11.26 -6.91
N ASP A 75 16.21 -10.81 -5.65
CA ASP A 75 15.05 -10.32 -4.93
C ASP A 75 14.89 -8.80 -5.15
N LEU A 76 13.75 -8.26 -4.69
CA LEU A 76 13.40 -6.85 -4.85
C LEU A 76 13.04 -6.21 -3.50
N PRO A 77 13.99 -6.13 -2.55
CA PRO A 77 13.74 -5.54 -1.24
C PRO A 77 13.34 -4.05 -1.32
N PRO A 78 12.57 -3.55 -0.34
CA PRO A 78 12.28 -2.13 -0.23
C PRO A 78 13.55 -1.36 0.13
N ALA A 79 13.70 -0.15 -0.40
CA ALA A 79 14.80 0.74 -0.05
C ALA A 79 14.78 1.09 1.44
N ALA A 80 15.96 1.41 2.00
CA ALA A 80 16.10 1.69 3.44
C ALA A 80 15.13 2.78 3.93
N GLN A 81 14.92 3.83 3.14
CA GLN A 81 13.98 4.91 3.45
C GLN A 81 12.53 4.41 3.52
N MET A 82 12.08 3.60 2.56
CA MET A 82 10.73 3.04 2.55
C MET A 82 10.45 2.14 3.77
N ARG A 83 11.49 1.49 4.30
CA ARG A 83 11.41 0.72 5.55
C ARG A 83 11.33 1.62 6.78
N LYS A 84 12.20 2.63 6.83
CA LYS A 84 12.27 3.60 7.93
C LYS A 84 10.97 4.37 8.10
N ASP A 85 10.35 4.77 6.99
CA ASP A 85 9.09 5.51 6.97
C ASP A 85 7.86 4.62 7.17
N GLY A 86 8.04 3.30 7.31
CA GLY A 86 6.96 2.35 7.58
C GLY A 86 6.05 2.04 6.38
N TYR A 87 6.41 2.46 5.17
CA TYR A 87 5.63 2.19 3.95
C TYR A 87 5.81 0.76 3.43
N MET A 88 6.98 0.16 3.66
CA MET A 88 7.25 -1.22 3.25
C MET A 88 8.04 -1.97 4.32
N LYS A 89 7.90 -3.28 4.33
CA LYS A 89 8.65 -4.20 5.21
C LYS A 89 9.20 -5.37 4.40
N LEU A 90 10.19 -6.04 4.98
CA LEU A 90 10.66 -7.34 4.48
C LEU A 90 9.97 -8.44 5.27
N ARG A 91 9.43 -9.43 4.55
CA ARG A 91 8.88 -10.66 5.14
C ARG A 91 9.50 -11.85 4.43
N ALA A 92 9.91 -12.86 5.20
CA ALA A 92 10.25 -14.14 4.62
C ALA A 92 8.97 -14.82 4.14
N ALA A 93 8.90 -15.12 2.84
CA ALA A 93 7.80 -15.84 2.23
C ALA A 93 8.35 -16.99 1.38
N PRO A 94 7.73 -18.18 1.37
CA PRO A 94 8.14 -19.25 0.48
C PRO A 94 7.90 -18.85 -0.97
N ASP A 95 8.90 -19.10 -1.83
CA ASP A 95 8.71 -19.04 -3.27
C ASP A 95 7.98 -20.29 -3.79
N ALA A 96 7.74 -20.36 -5.10
CA ALA A 96 7.03 -21.48 -5.73
C ALA A 96 7.73 -22.84 -5.52
N ASN A 97 9.02 -22.84 -5.16
CA ASN A 97 9.80 -24.06 -4.88
C ASN A 97 9.92 -24.32 -3.38
N GLY A 98 9.18 -23.59 -2.53
CA GLY A 98 9.23 -23.71 -1.07
C GLY A 98 10.46 -23.09 -0.42
N LYS A 99 11.35 -22.43 -1.18
CA LYS A 99 12.51 -21.74 -0.62
C LYS A 99 12.07 -20.41 -0.02
N LEU A 100 12.45 -20.15 1.24
CA LEU A 100 12.19 -18.85 1.86
C LEU A 100 12.97 -17.75 1.15
N ARG A 101 12.24 -16.74 0.69
CA ARG A 101 12.76 -15.54 0.03
C ARG A 101 12.36 -14.30 0.80
N ASN A 102 13.19 -13.28 0.70
CA ASN A 102 12.90 -11.98 1.25
C ASN A 102 11.96 -11.22 0.31
N GLN A 103 10.68 -11.16 0.68
CA GLN A 103 9.66 -10.47 -0.10
C GLN A 103 9.38 -9.08 0.46
N ALA A 104 9.31 -8.08 -0.43
CA ALA A 104 8.83 -6.75 -0.09
C ALA A 104 7.31 -6.77 0.11
N MET A 105 6.89 -6.32 1.28
CA MET A 105 5.50 -6.18 1.69
C MET A 105 5.16 -4.70 1.86
N VAL A 106 4.09 -4.25 1.23
CA VAL A 106 3.55 -2.89 1.31
C VAL A 106 2.57 -2.83 2.48
N THR A 107 2.76 -1.87 3.38
CA THR A 107 1.83 -1.63 4.49
C THR A 107 0.61 -0.86 4.01
N ARG A 108 -0.45 -0.78 4.82
CA ARG A 108 -1.60 0.10 4.54
C ARG A 108 -1.17 1.55 4.27
N ALA A 109 -0.33 2.11 5.14
CA ALA A 109 0.20 3.47 4.96
C ALA A 109 1.02 3.58 3.66
N GLY A 110 1.81 2.55 3.32
CA GLY A 110 2.53 2.50 2.06
C GLY A 110 1.62 2.46 0.84
N LEU A 111 0.50 1.73 0.92
CA LEU A 111 -0.46 1.62 -0.17
C LEU A 111 -1.12 2.97 -0.47
N GLU A 112 -1.55 3.69 0.57
CA GLU A 112 -2.10 5.05 0.44
C GLU A 112 -1.05 6.01 -0.14
N TRP A 113 0.18 5.97 0.36
CA TRP A 113 1.30 6.79 -0.10
C TRP A 113 1.66 6.55 -1.57
N LEU A 114 1.66 5.28 -1.98
CA LEU A 114 1.90 4.85 -3.35
C LEU A 114 0.75 5.25 -4.28
N ARG A 115 -0.50 5.04 -3.85
CA ARG A 115 -1.70 5.44 -4.59
C ARG A 115 -1.65 6.93 -4.94
N GLN A 116 -1.33 7.77 -3.96
CA GLN A 116 -1.25 9.22 -4.16
C GLN A 116 -0.18 9.57 -5.21
N ARG A 117 1.01 8.96 -5.15
CA ARG A 117 2.10 9.23 -6.11
C ARG A 117 1.87 8.65 -7.49
N TRP A 118 1.10 7.57 -7.58
CA TRP A 118 0.76 6.91 -8.84
C TRP A 118 -0.33 7.67 -9.62
N HIS A 119 -1.46 7.97 -8.98
CA HIS A 119 -2.63 8.57 -9.62
C HIS A 119 -2.63 10.09 -9.61
N VAL A 120 -2.30 10.71 -8.47
CA VAL A 120 -2.31 12.18 -8.34
C VAL A 120 -0.95 12.75 -8.77
N GLY A 121 0.13 12.06 -8.41
CA GLY A 121 1.47 12.41 -8.82
C GLY A 121 1.80 11.97 -10.25
N PRO A 122 3.02 12.26 -10.73
CA PRO A 122 3.42 11.94 -12.10
C PRO A 122 3.71 10.45 -12.32
N GLY A 123 3.45 9.57 -11.35
CA GLY A 123 3.92 8.18 -11.35
C GLY A 123 3.48 7.40 -12.58
N ARG A 124 2.18 7.43 -12.90
CA ARG A 124 1.63 6.75 -14.10
C ARG A 124 2.24 7.28 -15.39
N VAL A 125 2.36 8.61 -15.52
CA VAL A 125 2.89 9.26 -16.73
C VAL A 125 4.35 8.89 -16.94
N LEU A 126 5.16 8.98 -15.88
CA LEU A 126 6.58 8.61 -15.92
C LEU A 126 6.77 7.14 -16.28
N ALA A 127 5.95 6.25 -15.71
CA ALA A 127 6.02 4.83 -16.03
C ALA A 127 5.70 4.54 -17.51
N LEU A 128 4.70 5.22 -18.07
CA LEU A 128 4.35 5.09 -19.49
C LEU A 128 5.45 5.63 -20.40
N GLN A 129 6.01 6.80 -20.08
CA GLN A 129 7.11 7.41 -20.84
C GLN A 129 8.36 6.52 -20.82
N ALA A 130 8.72 5.97 -19.65
CA ALA A 130 9.85 5.05 -19.53
C ALA A 130 9.65 3.78 -20.37
N ALA A 131 8.44 3.20 -20.35
CA ALA A 131 8.11 2.03 -21.16
C ALA A 131 8.14 2.31 -22.67
N GLN A 132 7.70 3.50 -23.10
CA GLN A 132 7.80 3.93 -24.49
C GLN A 132 9.26 4.09 -24.94
N ALA A 133 10.08 4.75 -24.13
CA ALA A 133 11.51 4.93 -24.41
C ALA A 133 12.25 3.58 -24.55
N GLN A 134 11.96 2.62 -23.68
CA GLN A 134 12.53 1.26 -23.77
C GLN A 134 12.08 0.53 -25.03
N ARG A 135 10.83 0.71 -25.44
CA ARG A 135 10.32 0.09 -26.68
C ARG A 135 11.00 0.67 -27.91
N GLN A 136 11.25 1.98 -27.92
CA GLN A 136 11.91 2.67 -29.02
C GLN A 136 13.38 2.29 -29.14
N GLY A 137 14.13 2.30 -28.04
CA GLY A 137 15.54 1.88 -28.04
C GLY A 137 15.77 0.40 -28.39
N ARG A 138 14.74 -0.45 -28.34
CA ARG A 138 14.82 -1.85 -28.80
C ARG A 138 14.59 -2.01 -30.30
N LEU A 139 13.98 -1.02 -30.96
CA LEU A 139 13.75 -1.03 -32.41
C LEU A 139 14.94 -0.42 -33.19
N ASP A 140 15.81 0.31 -32.50
CA ASP A 140 17.00 0.97 -33.07
C ASP A 140 18.29 0.10 -33.00
N ILE A 141 18.15 -1.21 -32.73
CA ILE A 141 19.22 -2.23 -32.69
C ILE A 141 18.86 -3.36 -33.66
#